data_AF-A0A932A8V6-F1
#
_entry.id   AF-A0A932A8V6-F1
#
_cell.length_a   1.000
_cell.length_b   1.000
_cell.length_c   1.000
_cell.angle_alpha   90.00
_cell.angle_beta   90.00
_cell.angle_gamma   90.00
#
_symmetry.space_group_name_H-M   'P 1'
#
loop_
_entity.id
_entity.type
_entity.pdbx_description
1 polymer ?
#
loop_
_entity_poly.entity_id
_entity_poly.type
_entity_poly.pdbx_seq_one_letter_code
_entity_poly.pdbx_strand_id
1 'polypeptide(L)'
;MRAPKQVDSFGRTPLEVLQFELDFVEQGGYGRSVRTPRTPRVPFMDSPSCLNFLEADRPHACNGCALMEFVPEAAQGEAVPCHHIPLDPQGHTIASLYDPNDESRVLDAVAHWLHFIVGQLRSERHAAEDACEHQGSSCQTTPKDASK
;
A
#
# COMPACT_ATOMS: atom_id res chain seq x y z
N MET A 1 -3.00 20.18 -1.27
CA MET A 1 -1.61 20.09 -0.78
C MET A 1 -1.51 18.80 0.02
N ARG A 2 -0.84 17.76 -0.48
CA ARG A 2 -0.66 16.49 0.25
C ARG A 2 0.67 16.61 1.01
N ALA A 3 0.58 16.68 2.34
CA ALA A 3 1.69 16.84 3.28
C ALA A 3 2.53 15.54 3.37
N PRO A 4 3.68 15.50 4.10
CA PRO A 4 4.76 14.53 3.84
C PRO A 4 4.29 13.07 3.88
N LYS A 5 4.74 12.33 2.86
CA LYS A 5 4.37 10.95 2.57
C LYS A 5 4.67 10.06 3.78
N GLN A 6 3.62 9.68 4.50
CA GLN A 6 3.68 8.86 5.71
C GLN A 6 4.47 7.59 5.40
N VAL A 7 5.64 7.46 6.02
CA VAL A 7 6.30 6.15 6.11
C VAL A 7 5.59 5.36 7.20
N ASP A 8 5.44 4.06 6.99
CA ASP A 8 4.87 3.20 8.01
C ASP A 8 5.83 3.04 9.21
N SER A 9 5.40 2.29 10.22
CA SER A 9 6.20 2.01 11.42
C SER A 9 7.51 1.25 11.13
N PHE A 10 7.68 0.71 9.92
CA PHE A 10 8.90 0.07 9.43
C PHE A 10 9.70 0.95 8.44
N GLY A 11 9.31 2.21 8.25
CA GLY A 11 10.00 3.16 7.38
C GLY A 11 9.69 3.00 5.89
N ARG A 12 8.68 2.20 5.52
CA ARG A 12 8.30 1.94 4.12
C ARG A 12 7.29 2.97 3.65
N THR A 13 7.47 3.43 2.43
CA THR A 13 6.51 4.32 1.77
C THR A 13 5.30 3.54 1.24
N PRO A 14 4.17 4.22 1.03
CA PRO A 14 2.98 3.62 0.41
C PRO A 14 3.27 3.04 -0.97
N LEU A 15 4.10 3.72 -1.76
CA LEU A 15 4.48 3.23 -3.08
C LEU A 15 5.30 1.93 -3.01
N GLU A 16 6.21 1.79 -2.04
CA GLU A 16 6.98 0.55 -1.86
C GLU A 16 6.08 -0.61 -1.44
N VAL A 17 5.17 -0.38 -0.48
CA VAL A 17 4.22 -1.40 0.00
C VAL A 17 3.27 -1.83 -1.12
N LEU A 18 2.69 -0.87 -1.84
CA LEU A 18 1.74 -1.16 -2.92
C LEU A 18 2.41 -1.79 -4.15
N GLN A 19 3.66 -1.41 -4.46
CA GLN A 19 4.41 -2.07 -5.52
C GLN A 19 4.71 -3.53 -5.16
N PHE A 20 5.14 -3.78 -3.93
CA PHE A 20 5.35 -5.15 -3.46
C PHE A 20 4.07 -5.98 -3.57
N GLU A 21 2.94 -5.42 -3.14
CA GLU A 21 1.66 -6.12 -3.21
C GLU A 21 1.26 -6.43 -4.66
N LEU A 22 1.45 -5.48 -5.59
CA LEU A 22 1.17 -5.69 -7.00
C LEU A 22 2.00 -6.85 -7.56
N ASP A 23 3.31 -6.81 -7.33
CA ASP A 23 4.22 -7.86 -7.78
C ASP A 23 3.83 -9.23 -7.18
N PHE A 24 3.40 -9.25 -5.91
CA PHE A 24 2.96 -10.47 -5.22
C PHE A 24 1.65 -11.03 -5.79
N VAL A 25 0.67 -10.18 -6.11
CA VAL A 25 -0.59 -10.58 -6.75
C VAL A 25 -0.32 -11.15 -8.14
N GLU A 26 0.46 -10.46 -8.98
CA GLU A 26 0.78 -10.87 -10.35
C GLU A 26 1.56 -12.19 -10.41
N GLN A 27 2.40 -12.46 -9.41
CA GLN A 27 3.13 -13.74 -9.28
C GLN A 27 2.27 -14.87 -8.71
N GLY A 28 0.98 -14.62 -8.45
CA GLY A 28 0.06 -15.61 -7.90
C GLY A 28 0.30 -15.91 -6.43
N GLY A 29 0.82 -14.97 -5.65
CA GLY A 29 1.13 -15.13 -4.22
C GLY A 29 -0.07 -15.52 -3.35
N TYR A 30 -1.27 -15.11 -3.78
CA TYR A 30 -2.56 -15.50 -3.16
C TYR A 30 -3.14 -16.80 -3.71
N GLY A 31 -2.58 -17.33 -4.81
CA GLY A 31 -3.07 -18.54 -5.45
C GLY A 31 -3.10 -19.78 -4.53
N ARG A 32 -4.04 -20.68 -4.84
CA ARG A 32 -4.24 -21.95 -4.12
C ARG A 32 -2.99 -22.82 -4.23
N SER A 33 -2.29 -22.98 -3.10
CA SER A 33 -1.24 -23.99 -2.96
C SER A 33 -1.89 -25.38 -2.89
N VAL A 34 -1.44 -26.30 -3.76
CA VAL A 34 -1.83 -27.73 -3.68
C VAL A 34 -1.41 -28.39 -2.36
N ARG A 35 -0.49 -27.77 -1.61
CA ARG A 35 0.02 -28.28 -0.32
C ARG A 35 -0.73 -27.75 0.90
N THR A 36 -1.44 -26.62 0.77
CA THR A 36 -2.20 -25.99 1.86
C THR A 36 -3.62 -25.66 1.38
N PRO A 37 -4.50 -26.67 1.28
CA PRO A 37 -5.70 -26.58 0.43
C PRO A 37 -6.86 -25.73 0.97
N ARG A 38 -6.75 -25.03 2.11
CA ARG A 38 -7.94 -24.57 2.85
C ARG A 38 -7.89 -23.22 3.56
N THR A 39 -6.83 -22.43 3.46
CA THR A 39 -6.85 -21.06 4.01
C THR A 39 -7.03 -20.09 2.85
N PRO A 40 -8.21 -19.46 2.70
CA PRO A 40 -8.38 -18.34 1.78
C PRO A 40 -7.34 -17.30 2.15
N ARG A 41 -6.57 -16.81 1.19
CA ARG A 41 -5.63 -15.72 1.46
C ARG A 41 -6.29 -14.42 1.05
N VAL A 42 -6.48 -13.54 2.01
CA VAL A 42 -7.16 -12.26 1.79
C VAL A 42 -6.11 -11.19 1.47
N PRO A 43 -6.24 -10.46 0.34
CA PRO A 43 -5.30 -9.42 -0.02
C PRO A 43 -5.07 -8.38 1.07
N PHE A 44 -3.86 -7.84 1.13
CA PHE A 44 -3.33 -7.00 2.22
C PHE A 44 -3.24 -7.65 3.59
N MET A 45 -4.29 -8.34 4.09
CA MET A 45 -4.26 -8.98 5.42
C MET A 45 -3.20 -10.09 5.46
N ASP A 46 -3.20 -10.96 4.46
CA ASP A 46 -2.29 -12.10 4.35
C ASP A 46 -1.05 -11.78 3.50
N SER A 47 -0.78 -10.49 3.28
CA SER A 47 0.41 -10.02 2.58
C SER A 47 1.64 -10.10 3.48
N PRO A 48 2.82 -10.53 2.98
CA PRO A 48 4.10 -10.35 3.68
C PRO A 48 4.44 -8.89 4.02
N SER A 49 3.76 -7.93 3.38
CA SER A 49 3.91 -6.51 3.71
C SER A 49 3.08 -6.07 4.93
N CYS A 50 2.09 -6.86 5.35
CA CYS A 50 1.24 -6.58 6.51
C CYS A 50 2.06 -6.50 7.80
N LEU A 51 1.77 -5.52 8.66
CA LEU A 51 2.43 -5.41 9.97
C LEU A 51 2.16 -6.64 10.87
N ASN A 52 1.05 -7.32 10.64
CA ASN A 52 0.61 -8.50 11.40
C ASN A 52 0.69 -9.79 10.57
N PHE A 53 1.56 -9.86 9.56
CA PHE A 53 1.70 -11.05 8.73
C PHE A 53 2.10 -12.27 9.56
N LEU A 54 1.32 -13.36 9.47
CA LEU A 54 1.45 -14.59 10.26
C LEU A 54 1.28 -14.45 11.78
N GLU A 55 0.91 -13.27 12.28
CA GLU A 55 0.67 -13.00 13.70
C GLU A 55 -0.83 -13.08 14.00
N ALA A 56 -1.26 -14.21 14.58
CA ALA A 56 -2.67 -14.49 14.84
C ALA A 56 -3.30 -13.54 15.87
N ASP A 57 -2.52 -13.04 16.83
CA ASP A 57 -2.94 -12.10 17.87
C ASP A 57 -2.90 -10.63 17.41
N ARG A 58 -2.36 -10.36 16.21
CA ARG A 58 -2.31 -9.03 15.57
C ARG A 58 -1.83 -7.92 16.52
N PRO A 59 -0.62 -8.02 17.07
CA PRO A 59 -0.14 -7.14 18.12
C PRO A 59 0.18 -5.72 17.62
N HIS A 60 0.33 -5.52 16.31
CA HIS A 60 0.66 -4.23 15.71
C HIS A 60 -0.60 -3.46 15.29
N ALA A 61 -0.71 -2.23 15.77
CA ALA A 61 -1.81 -1.35 15.40
C ALA A 61 -1.77 -1.00 13.90
N CYS A 62 -2.90 -1.21 13.20
CA CYS A 62 -3.00 -0.92 11.77
C CYS A 62 -2.79 0.57 11.44
N ASN A 63 -3.02 1.49 12.38
CA ASN A 63 -2.82 2.93 12.20
C ASN A 63 -1.38 3.31 11.79
N GLY A 64 -0.40 2.47 12.11
CA GLY A 64 1.00 2.65 11.72
C GLY A 64 1.36 2.05 10.36
N CYS A 65 0.39 1.53 9.59
CA CYS A 65 0.59 0.92 8.28
C CYS A 65 0.48 1.95 7.14
N ALA A 66 1.31 1.81 6.11
CA ALA A 66 1.28 2.69 4.93
C ALA A 66 -0.08 2.67 4.20
N LEU A 67 -0.85 1.58 4.32
CA LEU A 67 -2.16 1.45 3.68
C LEU A 67 -3.25 2.34 4.29
N MET A 68 -3.03 2.89 5.49
CA MET A 68 -4.05 3.65 6.21
C MET A 68 -4.50 4.92 5.51
N GLU A 69 -3.66 5.52 4.67
CA GLU A 69 -4.04 6.71 3.92
C GLU A 69 -5.13 6.45 2.86
N PHE A 70 -5.29 5.19 2.45
CA PHE A 70 -6.32 4.78 1.49
C PHE A 70 -7.60 4.28 2.16
N VAL A 71 -7.58 4.12 3.49
CA VAL A 71 -8.74 3.71 4.27
C VAL A 71 -9.63 4.92 4.54
N PRO A 72 -10.93 4.87 4.19
CA PRO A 72 -11.87 5.93 4.53
C PRO A 72 -11.89 6.19 6.03
N GLU A 73 -11.97 7.46 6.45
CA GLU A 73 -11.93 7.86 7.87
C GLU A 73 -12.91 7.06 8.75
N ALA A 74 -14.14 6.84 8.24
CA ALA A 74 -15.18 6.07 8.92
C ALA A 74 -14.81 4.60 9.20
N ALA A 75 -13.87 4.03 8.44
CA ALA A 75 -13.45 2.63 8.55
C ALA A 75 -12.07 2.45 9.21
N GLN A 76 -11.40 3.54 9.61
CA GLN A 76 -10.06 3.46 10.22
C GLN A 76 -10.05 2.78 11.59
N GLY A 77 -11.18 2.78 12.29
CA GLY A 77 -11.37 2.12 13.60
C GLY A 77 -11.78 0.65 13.53
N GLU A 78 -11.97 0.10 12.32
CA GLU A 78 -12.38 -1.30 12.15
C GLU A 78 -11.25 -2.27 12.53
N ALA A 79 -11.59 -3.54 12.79
CA ALA A 79 -10.60 -4.56 13.14
C ALA A 79 -9.60 -4.83 11.98
N VAL A 80 -10.06 -4.65 10.74
CA VAL A 80 -9.26 -4.83 9.53
C VAL A 80 -9.49 -3.66 8.57
N PRO A 81 -8.91 -2.48 8.87
CA PRO A 81 -9.19 -1.26 8.12
C PRO A 81 -8.87 -1.37 6.63
N CYS A 82 -7.79 -2.10 6.27
CA CYS A 82 -7.36 -2.28 4.89
C CYS A 82 -8.38 -3.02 4.00
N HIS A 83 -9.35 -3.75 4.56
CA HIS A 83 -10.42 -4.38 3.77
C HIS A 83 -11.49 -3.41 3.31
N HIS A 84 -11.48 -2.18 3.83
CA HIS A 84 -12.42 -1.12 3.50
C HIS A 84 -11.85 -0.10 2.52
N ILE A 85 -10.66 -0.34 1.96
CA ILE A 85 -10.10 0.46 0.88
C ILE A 85 -11.02 0.35 -0.33
N PRO A 86 -11.51 1.47 -0.89
CA PRO A 86 -12.26 1.48 -2.14
C PRO A 86 -11.35 1.08 -3.30
N LEU A 87 -11.73 0.01 -4.01
CA LEU A 87 -11.00 -0.54 -5.15
C LEU A 87 -11.45 0.06 -6.48
N ASP A 88 -12.63 0.69 -6.51
CA ASP A 88 -13.19 1.29 -7.72
C ASP A 88 -14.04 2.55 -7.43
N PRO A 89 -14.46 3.31 -8.46
CA PRO A 89 -15.29 4.51 -8.29
C PRO A 89 -16.68 4.25 -7.70
N GLN A 90 -17.16 3.00 -7.71
CA GLN A 90 -18.43 2.61 -7.10
C GLN A 90 -18.27 2.39 -5.59
N GLY A 91 -17.03 2.37 -5.08
CA GLY A 91 -16.74 2.17 -3.67
C GLY A 91 -16.72 0.71 -3.26
N HIS A 92 -16.61 -0.23 -4.19
CA HIS A 92 -16.45 -1.63 -3.81
C HIS A 92 -15.13 -1.83 -3.08
N THR A 93 -15.15 -2.62 -2.03
CA THR A 93 -14.00 -2.95 -1.18
C THR A 93 -13.78 -4.45 -1.16
N ILE A 94 -12.63 -4.91 -0.63
CA ILE A 94 -12.41 -6.34 -0.36
C ILE A 94 -13.56 -6.90 0.48
N ALA A 95 -13.97 -6.21 1.54
CA ALA A 95 -15.06 -6.66 2.40
C ALA A 95 -16.39 -6.84 1.64
N SER A 96 -16.68 -5.99 0.64
CA SER A 96 -17.90 -6.09 -0.16
C SER A 96 -17.83 -7.10 -1.31
N LEU A 97 -16.63 -7.40 -1.81
CA LEU A 97 -16.41 -8.27 -2.97
C LEU A 97 -16.07 -9.70 -2.56
N TYR A 98 -15.74 -9.93 -1.29
CA TYR A 98 -15.31 -11.22 -0.79
C TYR A 98 -16.38 -12.29 -0.96
N ASP A 99 -16.09 -13.27 -1.82
CA ASP A 99 -16.86 -14.50 -1.98
C ASP A 99 -15.90 -15.69 -1.80
N PRO A 100 -16.12 -16.57 -0.80
CA PRO A 100 -15.32 -17.78 -0.61
C PRO A 100 -15.26 -18.71 -1.83
N ASN A 101 -16.23 -18.60 -2.75
CA ASN A 101 -16.32 -19.40 -3.96
C ASN A 101 -15.72 -18.71 -5.19
N ASP A 102 -15.43 -17.41 -5.12
CA ASP A 102 -14.88 -16.61 -6.21
C ASP A 102 -13.80 -15.64 -5.70
N GLU A 103 -12.65 -16.22 -5.39
CA GLU A 103 -11.46 -15.48 -4.97
C GLU A 103 -10.89 -14.63 -6.11
N SER A 104 -11.04 -15.08 -7.36
CA SER A 104 -10.60 -14.37 -8.56
C SER A 104 -11.18 -12.97 -8.64
N ARG A 105 -12.48 -12.81 -8.34
CA ARG A 105 -13.13 -11.49 -8.38
C ARG A 105 -12.45 -10.45 -7.48
N VAL A 106 -12.07 -10.83 -6.27
CA VAL A 106 -11.37 -9.92 -5.34
C VAL A 106 -9.95 -9.65 -5.84
N LEU A 107 -9.23 -10.69 -6.27
CA LEU A 107 -7.86 -10.54 -6.75
C LEU A 107 -7.77 -9.65 -7.99
N ASP A 108 -8.70 -9.81 -8.94
CA ASP A 108 -8.76 -8.97 -10.14
C ASP A 108 -9.08 -7.52 -9.79
N ALA A 109 -10.02 -7.28 -8.87
CA ALA A 109 -10.33 -5.92 -8.42
C ALA A 109 -9.13 -5.27 -7.72
N VAL A 110 -8.42 -6.02 -6.87
CA VAL A 110 -7.22 -5.56 -6.19
C VAL A 110 -6.09 -5.28 -7.19
N ALA A 111 -5.84 -6.17 -8.16
CA ALA A 111 -4.81 -5.98 -9.18
C ALA A 111 -5.06 -4.73 -10.01
N HIS A 112 -6.29 -4.52 -10.49
CA HIS A 112 -6.65 -3.31 -11.22
C HIS A 112 -6.45 -2.03 -10.39
N TRP A 113 -6.89 -2.05 -9.13
CA TRP A 113 -6.70 -0.94 -8.21
C TRP A 113 -5.22 -0.65 -7.97
N LEU A 114 -4.41 -1.70 -7.75
CA LEU A 114 -2.96 -1.60 -7.54
C LEU A 114 -2.25 -0.98 -8.74
N HIS A 115 -2.55 -1.42 -9.96
CA HIS A 115 -1.99 -0.80 -11.17
C HIS A 115 -2.31 0.70 -11.25
N PHE A 116 -3.56 1.07 -10.98
CA PHE A 116 -4.00 2.45 -11.01
C PHE A 116 -3.26 3.28 -9.95
N ILE A 117 -3.30 2.86 -8.69
CA ILE A 117 -2.78 3.68 -7.58
C ILE A 117 -1.25 3.75 -7.59
N VAL A 118 -0.57 2.67 -7.96
CA VAL A 118 0.89 2.66 -8.15
C VAL A 118 1.29 3.59 -9.28
N GLY A 119 0.55 3.57 -10.40
CA GLY A 119 0.74 4.49 -11.51
C GLY A 119 0.63 5.95 -11.08
N GLN A 120 -0.44 6.29 -10.34
CA GLN A 120 -0.63 7.63 -9.79
C GLN A 120 0.52 8.05 -8.87
N LEU A 121 0.89 7.21 -7.90
CA LEU A 121 1.96 7.53 -6.95
C LEU A 121 3.34 7.70 -7.63
N ARG A 122 3.62 6.92 -8.68
CA ARG A 122 4.82 7.08 -9.51
C ARG A 122 4.79 8.42 -10.24
N SER A 123 3.69 8.76 -10.89
CA SER A 123 3.54 10.05 -11.59
C SER A 123 3.67 11.25 -10.64
N GLU A 124 3.06 11.18 -9.45
CA GLU A 124 3.19 12.22 -8.43
C GLU A 124 4.64 12.39 -7.96
N ARG A 125 5.42 11.30 -7.86
CA ARG A 125 6.85 11.36 -7.51
C ARG A 125 7.67 12.03 -8.61
N HIS A 126 7.48 11.62 -9.87
CA HIS A 126 8.19 12.24 -11.00
C HIS A 126 7.85 13.72 -11.14
N ALA A 127 6.58 14.10 -11.01
CA ALA A 127 6.19 15.51 -11.05
C ALA A 127 6.80 16.34 -9.91
N ALA A 128 6.98 15.76 -8.72
CA ALA A 128 7.65 16.42 -7.60
C ALA A 128 9.17 16.59 -7.83
N GLU A 129 9.82 15.62 -8.47
CA GLU A 129 11.22 15.68 -8.88
C GLU A 129 11.42 16.76 -9.96
N ASP A 130 10.59 16.74 -11.01
CA ASP A 130 10.62 17.72 -12.10
C ASP A 130 10.34 19.15 -11.63
N ALA A 131 9.40 19.32 -10.69
CA ALA A 131 9.08 20.62 -10.10
C ALA A 131 10.23 21.18 -9.24
N CYS A 132 11.02 20.31 -8.60
CA CYS A 132 12.23 20.69 -7.87
C CYS A 132 13.33 21.15 -8.84
N GLU A 133 13.45 20.50 -10.00
CA GLU A 133 14.45 20.84 -11.02
C GLU A 133 14.13 22.12 -11.80
N HIS A 134 12.84 22.41 -12.05
CA HIS A 134 12.40 23.63 -12.74
C HIS A 134 12.34 24.89 -11.85
N GLN A 135 12.47 24.74 -10.53
CA GLN A 135 12.57 25.86 -9.59
C GLN A 135 14.01 25.94 -9.09
N GLY A 136 14.88 26.63 -9.85
CA GLY A 136 16.27 26.90 -9.48
C GLY A 136 16.42 27.73 -8.21
N SER A 137 16.08 27.16 -7.04
CA SER A 137 16.20 27.78 -5.72
C SER A 137 16.70 26.78 -4.68
N SER A 138 18.03 26.68 -4.61
CA SER A 138 18.80 26.63 -3.36
C SER A 138 18.29 25.73 -2.23
N CYS A 139 18.75 24.48 -2.21
CA CYS A 139 19.06 23.81 -0.94
C CYS A 139 20.53 24.12 -0.62
N GLN A 140 20.77 25.08 0.27
CA GLN A 140 22.05 25.79 0.43
C GLN A 140 23.26 24.90 0.81
N THR A 141 24.39 25.40 0.34
CA THR A 141 25.78 25.15 0.71
C THR A 141 26.08 25.38 2.21
N THR A 142 27.17 24.79 2.70
CA THR A 142 28.06 25.52 3.63
C THR A 142 29.51 25.44 3.17
N PRO A 143 30.25 26.56 3.20
CA PRO A 143 31.68 26.62 2.92
C PRO A 143 32.52 26.44 4.20
N LYS A 144 33.74 25.90 4.08
CA LYS A 144 34.88 26.35 4.91
C LYS A 144 36.22 25.92 4.32
N ASP A 145 36.84 26.81 3.55
CA ASP A 145 38.30 26.87 3.54
C ASP A 145 38.79 27.24 4.94
N ALA A 146 39.75 26.47 5.45
CA ALA A 146 40.71 26.93 6.43
C ALA A 146 42.01 26.15 6.22
N SER A 147 42.82 26.63 5.26
CA SER A 147 44.26 26.44 5.29
C SER A 147 44.81 26.97 6.62
N LYS A 148 45.58 26.14 7.33
CA LYS A 148 46.92 26.50 7.79
C LYS A 148 47.76 25.27 8.07
#